data_AF-A0A318T5T5-F1
#
_entry.id   AF-A0A318T5T5-F1
#
_cell.length_a   1.000
_cell.length_b   1.000
_cell.length_c   1.000
_cell.angle_alpha   90.00
_cell.angle_beta   90.00
_cell.angle_gamma   90.00
#
_symmetry.space_group_name_H-M   'P 1'
#
loop_
_entity.id
_entity.type
_entity.pdbx_description
1 polymer ?
#
loop_
_entity_poly.entity_id
_entity_poly.type
_entity_poly.pdbx_seq_one_letter_code
_entity_poly.pdbx_strand_id
1 'polypeptide(L)'
;MTAILRLASPDRQIVTWAKLRAAKMIFDGRDSPAARRYLIDCTHYHGPTQCQIIFSRDTGHNSSGWWKNPDYERCYHLSLSFVGFEAGRSYPLPFNHKMASKWAEAFYGDDISMVWVEPPYSPEGKAREVYHYRLFCDETWKPIKPRGEVYSREWTPADWKSFSDLHGEINNV
;
A
#
# COMPACT_ATOMS: atom_id res chain seq x y z
N MET A 1 -30.67 -3.96 29.25
CA MET A 1 -29.51 -3.06 29.03
C MET A 1 -29.03 -3.27 27.60
N THR A 2 -29.47 -2.44 26.67
CA THR A 2 -29.05 -2.50 25.28
C THR A 2 -27.67 -1.87 25.20
N ALA A 3 -26.62 -2.69 25.08
CA ALA A 3 -25.28 -2.19 24.78
C ALA A 3 -25.39 -1.39 23.48
N ILE A 4 -25.22 -0.07 23.57
CA ILE A 4 -25.04 0.77 22.40
C ILE A 4 -23.75 0.28 21.76
N LEU A 5 -23.87 -0.55 20.72
CA LEU A 5 -22.78 -0.91 19.83
C LEU A 5 -22.21 0.41 19.32
N ARG A 6 -21.11 0.88 19.94
CA ARG A 6 -20.26 1.89 19.31
C ARG A 6 -19.94 1.31 17.94
N LEU A 7 -20.36 2.02 16.88
CA LEU A 7 -19.94 1.69 15.53
C LEU A 7 -18.41 1.58 15.57
N ALA A 8 -17.88 0.43 15.17
CA ALA A 8 -16.44 0.21 15.17
C ALA A 8 -15.76 1.35 14.37
N SER A 9 -14.62 1.81 14.86
CA SER A 9 -13.83 2.88 14.26
C SER A 9 -12.37 2.46 14.16
N PRO A 10 -11.58 3.08 13.27
CA PRO A 10 -10.14 2.95 13.29
C PRO A 10 -9.54 3.18 14.67
N ASP A 11 -8.59 2.34 15.07
CA ASP A 11 -7.83 2.50 16.30
C ASP A 11 -6.60 3.37 16.05
N ARG A 12 -6.52 4.51 16.74
CA ARG A 12 -5.39 5.44 16.64
C ARG A 12 -4.08 4.80 17.08
N GLN A 13 -4.10 3.85 18.01
CA GLN A 13 -2.89 3.14 18.43
C GLN A 13 -2.33 2.30 17.29
N ILE A 14 -3.18 1.61 16.53
CA ILE A 14 -2.74 0.85 15.35
C ILE A 14 -2.11 1.79 14.34
N VAL A 15 -2.71 2.94 14.05
CA VAL A 15 -2.13 3.95 13.15
C VAL A 15 -0.74 4.37 13.63
N THR A 16 -0.59 4.72 14.91
CA THR A 16 0.70 5.12 15.49
C THR A 16 1.74 4.01 15.38
N TRP A 17 1.41 2.79 15.77
CA TRP A 17 2.34 1.66 15.73
C TRP A 17 2.74 1.28 14.30
N ALA A 18 1.78 1.26 13.39
CA ALA A 18 2.02 0.97 11.98
C ALA A 18 2.97 2.01 11.36
N LYS A 19 2.78 3.31 11.63
CA LYS A 19 3.70 4.36 11.19
C LYS A 19 5.11 4.20 11.77
N LEU A 20 5.23 3.84 13.05
CA LEU A 20 6.52 3.58 13.70
C LEU A 20 7.23 2.34 13.12
N ARG A 21 6.49 1.29 12.77
CA ARG A 21 7.03 0.08 12.14
C ARG A 21 7.48 0.36 10.71
N ALA A 22 6.65 1.05 9.93
CA ALA A 22 6.97 1.45 8.57
C ALA A 22 8.24 2.30 8.48
N ALA A 23 8.52 3.14 9.49
CA ALA A 23 9.71 3.98 9.55
C ALA A 23 11.03 3.21 9.77
N LYS A 24 11.00 1.91 10.11
CA LYS A 24 12.21 1.13 10.41
C LYS A 24 13.02 0.73 9.18
N MET A 25 12.38 0.64 8.01
CA MET A 25 12.99 0.18 6.77
C MET A 25 12.18 0.72 5.57
N ILE A 26 12.79 0.70 4.39
CA ILE A 26 12.14 0.96 3.11
C ILE A 26 12.04 -0.37 2.37
N PHE A 27 10.85 -0.71 1.88
CA PHE A 27 10.60 -1.88 1.05
C PHE A 27 10.75 -1.52 -0.43
N ASP A 28 11.54 -2.29 -1.18
CA ASP A 28 11.86 -2.06 -2.59
C ASP A 28 11.15 -3.05 -3.54
N GLY A 29 10.17 -3.78 -3.02
CA GLY A 29 9.45 -4.82 -3.76
C GLY A 29 10.18 -6.16 -3.88
N ARG A 30 11.42 -6.29 -3.40
CA ARG A 30 12.19 -7.53 -3.52
C ARG A 30 11.91 -8.49 -2.38
N ASP A 31 11.72 -9.76 -2.74
CA ASP A 31 11.52 -10.82 -1.77
C ASP A 31 12.85 -11.23 -1.11
N SER A 32 12.95 -11.02 0.19
CA SER A 32 14.09 -11.42 1.02
C SER A 32 13.63 -11.76 2.44
N PRO A 33 14.40 -12.52 3.23
CA PRO A 33 14.04 -12.79 4.63
C PRO A 33 13.84 -11.51 5.46
N ALA A 34 14.65 -10.48 5.22
CA ALA A 34 14.52 -9.19 5.88
C ALA A 34 13.23 -8.46 5.47
N ALA A 35 12.92 -8.42 4.17
CA ALA A 35 11.70 -7.80 3.65
C ALA A 35 10.44 -8.52 4.16
N ARG A 36 10.43 -9.87 4.14
CA ARG A 36 9.32 -10.66 4.71
C ARG A 36 9.13 -10.34 6.18
N ARG A 37 10.21 -10.26 6.96
CA ARG A 37 10.13 -9.92 8.38
C ARG A 37 9.59 -8.51 8.59
N TYR A 38 10.06 -7.55 7.80
CA TYR A 38 9.57 -6.17 7.82
C TYR A 38 8.06 -6.09 7.54
N LEU A 39 7.57 -6.79 6.51
CA LEU A 39 6.15 -6.81 6.17
C LEU A 39 5.29 -7.48 7.27
N ILE A 40 5.79 -8.55 7.90
CA ILE A 40 5.13 -9.15 9.07
C ILE A 40 5.03 -8.13 10.21
N ASP A 41 6.13 -7.42 10.49
CA ASP A 41 6.19 -6.39 11.52
C ASP A 41 5.27 -5.18 11.22
N CYS A 42 4.98 -4.93 9.95
CA CYS A 42 4.06 -3.88 9.48
C CYS A 42 2.59 -4.35 9.35
N THR A 43 2.32 -5.63 9.59
CA THR A 43 0.97 -6.21 9.49
C THR A 43 0.26 -6.13 10.84
N HIS A 44 -0.95 -5.59 10.82
CA HIS A 44 -1.81 -5.46 11.98
C HIS A 44 -3.21 -5.99 11.68
N TYR A 45 -3.86 -6.58 12.67
CA TYR A 45 -5.27 -6.95 12.60
C TYR A 45 -6.05 -6.17 13.65
N HIS A 46 -7.14 -5.53 13.22
CA HIS A 46 -8.07 -4.85 14.10
C HIS A 46 -9.41 -5.59 14.13
N GLY A 47 -9.61 -6.39 15.20
CA GLY A 47 -10.80 -7.20 15.42
C GLY A 47 -12.13 -6.47 15.30
N PRO A 48 -12.33 -5.32 15.98
CA PRO A 48 -13.60 -4.59 15.93
C PRO A 48 -14.04 -4.16 14.53
N THR A 49 -13.10 -3.86 13.63
CA THR A 49 -13.40 -3.51 12.23
C THR A 49 -13.15 -4.66 11.26
N GLN A 50 -12.74 -5.84 11.77
CA GLN A 50 -12.36 -7.02 10.99
C GLN A 50 -11.36 -6.69 9.86
N CYS A 51 -10.45 -5.76 10.11
CA CYS A 51 -9.58 -5.22 9.06
C CYS A 51 -8.14 -5.68 9.30
N GLN A 52 -7.55 -6.30 8.26
CA GLN A 52 -6.12 -6.51 8.18
C GLN A 52 -5.49 -5.32 7.45
N ILE A 53 -4.43 -4.81 8.05
CA ILE A 53 -3.77 -3.55 7.70
C ILE A 53 -2.29 -3.86 7.50
N ILE A 54 -1.73 -3.47 6.37
CA ILE A 54 -0.28 -3.44 6.15
C ILE A 54 0.07 -2.01 5.81
N PHE A 55 0.98 -1.40 6.57
CA PHE A 55 1.46 -0.05 6.28
C PHE A 55 2.98 -0.04 6.17
N SER A 56 3.50 0.32 4.99
CA SER A 56 4.92 0.30 4.68
C SER A 56 5.38 1.60 4.01
N ARG A 57 6.70 1.76 3.96
CA ARG A 57 7.39 2.75 3.15
C ARG A 57 7.96 2.03 1.93
N ASP A 58 7.47 2.36 0.76
CA ASP A 58 7.85 1.68 -0.47
C ASP A 58 8.72 2.59 -1.33
N THR A 59 9.70 2.02 -2.04
CA THR A 59 10.50 2.69 -3.08
C THR A 59 10.68 1.75 -4.27
N GLY A 60 11.35 2.20 -5.32
CA GLY A 60 11.82 1.33 -6.38
C GLY A 60 10.94 1.34 -7.62
N HIS A 61 9.80 2.04 -7.61
CA HIS A 61 8.84 1.92 -8.70
C HIS A 61 9.38 2.48 -10.02
N ASN A 62 10.09 3.61 -9.99
CA ASN A 62 10.71 4.16 -11.19
C ASN A 62 12.09 3.53 -11.42
N SER A 63 12.92 3.45 -10.39
CA SER A 63 14.28 2.93 -10.50
C SER A 63 14.36 1.45 -10.90
N SER A 64 13.31 0.65 -10.65
CA SER A 64 13.21 -0.74 -11.14
C SER A 64 12.72 -0.86 -12.59
N GLY A 65 12.34 0.24 -13.23
CA GLY A 65 11.80 0.22 -14.58
C GLY A 65 10.29 -0.02 -14.67
N TRP A 66 9.55 -0.03 -13.56
CA TRP A 66 8.11 -0.29 -13.55
C TRP A 66 7.30 0.93 -14.02
N TRP A 67 7.45 2.08 -13.35
CA TRP A 67 6.79 3.33 -13.75
C TRP A 67 7.79 4.29 -14.37
N LYS A 68 7.39 5.00 -15.41
CA LYS A 68 8.27 5.90 -16.16
C LYS A 68 8.46 7.24 -15.44
N ASN A 69 7.41 7.72 -14.78
CA ASN A 69 7.43 8.99 -14.08
C ASN A 69 8.09 8.86 -12.69
N PRO A 70 9.18 9.61 -12.41
CA PRO A 70 9.93 9.50 -11.15
C PRO A 70 9.17 10.00 -9.91
N ASP A 71 8.09 10.78 -10.07
CA ASP A 71 7.26 11.22 -8.94
C ASP A 71 6.58 10.04 -8.23
N TYR A 72 6.53 8.88 -8.88
CA TYR A 72 5.98 7.65 -8.32
C TYR A 72 7.03 6.74 -7.67
N GLU A 73 8.28 7.17 -7.56
CA GLU A 73 9.38 6.35 -7.05
C GLU A 73 9.11 5.79 -5.65
N ARG A 74 8.51 6.59 -4.76
CA ARG A 74 8.30 6.21 -3.36
C ARG A 74 6.97 6.67 -2.79
N CYS A 75 6.43 5.89 -1.85
CA CYS A 75 5.14 6.18 -1.24
C CYS A 75 4.98 5.60 0.17
N TYR A 76 4.05 6.18 0.94
CA TYR A 76 3.43 5.49 2.06
C TYR A 76 2.33 4.56 1.53
N HIS A 77 2.58 3.26 1.65
CA HIS A 77 1.71 2.22 1.13
C HIS A 77 0.85 1.63 2.24
N LEU A 78 -0.47 1.76 2.11
CA LEU A 78 -1.45 1.14 2.98
C LEU A 78 -2.21 0.08 2.20
N SER A 79 -2.09 -1.18 2.61
CA SER A 79 -2.92 -2.27 2.10
C SER A 79 -3.98 -2.62 3.11
N LEU A 80 -5.23 -2.67 2.65
CA LEU A 80 -6.40 -3.02 3.48
C LEU A 80 -7.08 -4.25 2.90
N SER A 81 -7.47 -5.17 3.77
CA SER A 81 -8.42 -6.24 3.48
C SER A 81 -9.29 -6.50 4.69
N PHE A 82 -10.43 -7.17 4.48
CA PHE A 82 -11.35 -7.53 5.55
C PHE A 82 -11.32 -9.04 5.75
N VAL A 83 -11.16 -9.46 7.00
CA VAL A 83 -10.96 -10.87 7.36
C VAL A 83 -11.74 -11.24 8.62
N GLY A 84 -12.40 -12.39 8.58
CA GLY A 84 -13.00 -13.02 9.74
C GLY A 84 -12.02 -14.04 10.33
N PHE A 85 -12.24 -14.39 11.60
CA PHE A 85 -11.47 -15.43 12.28
C PHE A 85 -12.42 -16.46 12.88
N GLU A 86 -12.23 -17.72 12.51
CA GLU A 86 -12.99 -18.85 13.02
C GLU A 86 -12.04 -20.03 13.25
N ALA A 87 -12.14 -20.67 14.42
CA ALA A 87 -11.31 -21.82 14.81
C ALA A 87 -9.79 -21.62 14.57
N GLY A 88 -9.28 -20.40 14.83
CA GLY A 88 -7.87 -20.05 14.66
C GLY A 88 -7.42 -19.83 13.21
N ARG A 89 -8.35 -19.80 12.24
CA ARG A 89 -8.07 -19.55 10.82
C ARG A 89 -8.72 -18.25 10.37
N SER A 90 -7.99 -17.48 9.56
CA SER A 90 -8.53 -16.29 8.90
C SER A 90 -9.22 -16.68 7.59
N TYR A 91 -10.34 -16.05 7.27
CA TYR A 91 -11.02 -16.16 5.99
C TYR A 91 -11.38 -14.77 5.43
N PRO A 92 -11.38 -14.58 4.11
CA PRO A 92 -11.71 -13.28 3.52
C PRO A 92 -13.19 -12.92 3.76
N LEU A 93 -13.44 -11.64 4.01
CA LEU A 93 -14.77 -11.04 4.05
C LEU A 93 -14.93 -10.07 2.88
N PRO A 94 -16.18 -9.74 2.48
CA PRO A 94 -16.41 -8.70 1.49
C PRO A 94 -15.78 -7.36 1.88
N PHE A 95 -15.22 -6.65 0.90
CA PHE A 95 -14.53 -5.41 1.11
C PHE A 95 -15.48 -4.31 1.58
N ASN A 96 -15.20 -3.74 2.75
CA ASN A 96 -16.01 -2.67 3.31
C ASN A 96 -15.42 -1.31 2.93
N HIS A 97 -15.82 -0.77 1.77
CA HIS A 97 -15.35 0.52 1.26
C HIS A 97 -15.52 1.68 2.25
N LYS A 98 -16.64 1.71 2.99
CA LYS A 98 -16.90 2.76 3.98
C LYS A 98 -15.91 2.70 5.14
N MET A 99 -15.59 1.51 5.62
CA MET A 99 -14.60 1.33 6.68
C MET A 99 -13.18 1.55 6.16
N ALA A 100 -12.88 1.14 4.93
CA ALA A 100 -11.60 1.39 4.29
C ALA A 100 -11.30 2.89 4.14
N SER A 101 -12.30 3.69 3.75
CA SER A 101 -12.19 5.17 3.73
C SER A 101 -11.80 5.72 5.10
N LYS A 102 -12.46 5.28 6.17
CA LYS A 102 -12.14 5.72 7.54
C LYS A 102 -10.72 5.35 7.96
N TRP A 103 -10.24 4.15 7.61
CA TRP A 103 -8.87 3.75 7.87
C TRP A 103 -7.88 4.62 7.09
N ALA A 104 -8.12 4.82 5.80
CA ALA A 104 -7.28 5.69 4.96
C ALA A 104 -7.23 7.12 5.51
N GLU A 105 -8.37 7.71 5.89
CA GLU A 105 -8.45 9.02 6.57
C GLU A 105 -7.66 9.02 7.89
N ALA A 106 -7.73 7.95 8.68
CA ALA A 106 -6.97 7.86 9.93
C ALA A 106 -5.45 7.80 9.70
N PHE A 107 -5.00 7.17 8.60
CA PHE A 107 -3.58 7.10 8.25
C PHE A 107 -3.05 8.38 7.60
N TYR A 108 -3.79 8.94 6.65
CA TYR A 108 -3.31 10.03 5.79
C TYR A 108 -3.79 11.42 6.22
N GLY A 109 -4.84 11.50 7.04
CA GLY A 109 -5.34 12.78 7.54
C GLY A 109 -5.67 13.74 6.39
N ASP A 110 -5.10 14.93 6.45
CA ASP A 110 -5.32 16.01 5.47
C ASP A 110 -4.84 15.64 4.06
N ASP A 111 -3.91 14.70 3.94
CA ASP A 111 -3.33 14.26 2.66
C ASP A 111 -4.21 13.23 1.93
N ILE A 112 -5.35 12.83 2.48
CA ILE A 112 -6.22 11.78 1.92
C ILE A 112 -6.65 12.07 0.47
N SER A 113 -6.82 13.34 0.11
CA SER A 113 -7.20 13.78 -1.23
C SER A 113 -6.13 13.51 -2.30
N MET A 114 -4.90 13.22 -1.89
CA MET A 114 -3.76 12.92 -2.78
C MET A 114 -3.52 11.40 -2.93
N VAL A 115 -4.29 10.57 -2.23
CA VAL A 115 -4.09 9.12 -2.22
C VAL A 115 -4.57 8.50 -3.53
N TRP A 116 -3.69 7.71 -4.14
CA TRP A 116 -4.05 6.80 -5.23
C TRP A 116 -4.62 5.51 -4.63
N VAL A 117 -5.82 5.12 -5.05
CA VAL A 117 -6.41 3.82 -4.70
C VAL A 117 -6.31 2.83 -5.86
N GLU A 118 -5.66 1.70 -5.63
CA GLU A 118 -5.58 0.58 -6.58
C GLU A 118 -6.44 -0.59 -6.09
N PRO A 119 -7.38 -1.08 -6.91
CA PRO A 119 -8.11 -2.31 -6.61
C PRO A 119 -7.20 -3.54 -6.74
N PRO A 120 -7.64 -4.71 -6.26
CA PRO A 120 -6.90 -5.95 -6.43
C PRO A 120 -6.81 -6.37 -7.90
N TYR A 121 -5.59 -6.43 -8.45
CA TYR A 121 -5.35 -6.86 -9.83
C TYR A 121 -4.89 -8.32 -9.95
N SER A 122 -4.03 -8.79 -9.04
CA SER A 122 -3.52 -10.17 -9.05
C SER A 122 -4.58 -11.18 -8.62
N PRO A 123 -4.47 -12.46 -9.03
CA PRO A 123 -5.38 -13.51 -8.56
C PRO A 123 -5.44 -13.61 -7.03
N GLU A 124 -4.28 -13.52 -6.35
CA GLU A 124 -4.18 -13.59 -4.89
C GLU A 124 -4.78 -12.34 -4.24
N GLY A 125 -4.57 -11.17 -4.85
CA GLY A 125 -5.16 -9.90 -4.40
C GLY A 125 -6.68 -9.92 -4.52
N LYS A 126 -7.22 -10.46 -5.61
CA LYS A 126 -8.66 -10.61 -5.84
C LYS A 126 -9.29 -11.58 -4.86
N ALA A 127 -8.63 -12.72 -4.60
CA ALA A 127 -9.11 -13.71 -3.64
C ALA A 127 -9.19 -13.18 -2.20
N ARG A 128 -8.40 -12.16 -1.87
CA ARG A 128 -8.34 -11.53 -0.54
C ARG A 128 -8.94 -10.12 -0.49
N GLU A 129 -9.48 -9.65 -1.62
CA GLU A 129 -9.97 -8.29 -1.84
C GLU A 129 -9.05 -7.21 -1.25
N VAL A 130 -7.75 -7.29 -1.55
CA VAL A 130 -6.77 -6.34 -1.03
C VAL A 130 -6.80 -5.07 -1.88
N TYR A 131 -7.13 -3.94 -1.25
CA TYR A 131 -7.01 -2.62 -1.86
C TYR A 131 -5.75 -1.94 -1.36
N HIS A 132 -5.05 -1.29 -2.29
CA HIS A 132 -3.85 -0.53 -1.99
C HIS A 132 -4.15 0.96 -2.07
N TYR A 133 -3.72 1.68 -1.05
CA TYR A 133 -3.79 3.13 -0.95
C TYR A 133 -2.34 3.62 -0.93
N ARG A 134 -1.97 4.47 -1.87
CA ARG A 134 -0.60 5.01 -2.00
C ARG A 134 -0.63 6.51 -1.88
N LEU A 135 0.15 7.04 -0.93
CA LEU A 135 0.45 8.46 -0.85
C LEU A 135 1.90 8.67 -1.30
N PHE A 136 2.10 9.23 -2.49
CA PHE A 136 3.42 9.44 -3.07
C PHE A 136 4.19 10.54 -2.35
N CYS A 137 5.52 10.42 -2.32
CA CYS A 137 6.38 11.32 -1.56
C CYS A 137 7.62 11.77 -2.32
N ASP A 138 8.14 12.94 -1.97
CA ASP A 138 9.46 13.40 -2.36
C ASP A 138 10.60 12.64 -1.61
N GLU A 139 11.86 12.97 -1.90
CA GLU A 139 13.05 12.35 -1.29
C GLU A 139 13.12 12.52 0.23
N THR A 140 12.42 13.51 0.77
CA THR A 140 12.34 13.80 2.19
C THR A 140 11.14 13.16 2.87
N TRP A 141 10.42 12.27 2.17
CA TRP A 141 9.18 11.63 2.62
C TRP A 141 8.03 12.62 2.87
N LYS A 142 8.03 13.78 2.22
CA LYS A 142 6.88 14.67 2.22
C LYS A 142 5.89 14.27 1.14
N PRO A 143 4.59 14.20 1.45
CA PRO A 143 3.56 13.92 0.44
C PRO A 143 3.62 14.88 -0.74
N ILE A 144 3.44 14.34 -1.94
CA ILE A 144 3.35 15.10 -3.18
C ILE A 144 2.16 14.63 -4.01
N LYS A 145 1.65 15.52 -4.86
CA LYS A 145 0.82 15.15 -5.99
C LYS A 145 1.73 14.96 -7.21
N PRO A 146 1.83 13.74 -7.79
CA PRO A 146 2.64 13.50 -8.97
C PRO A 146 2.27 14.45 -10.13
N ARG A 147 3.27 14.91 -10.89
CA ARG A 147 3.13 15.94 -11.94
C ARG A 147 2.55 15.41 -13.27
N GLY A 148 1.98 14.22 -13.31
CA GLY A 148 1.37 13.61 -14.50
C GLY A 148 1.19 12.12 -14.29
N GLU A 149 0.84 11.38 -15.34
CA GLU A 149 0.56 9.94 -15.27
C GLU A 149 1.83 9.08 -15.06
N VAL A 150 1.66 7.85 -14.54
CA VAL A 150 2.75 6.89 -14.28
C VAL A 150 3.59 6.53 -15.50
N TYR A 151 3.02 6.56 -16.70
CA TYR A 151 3.70 6.23 -17.96
C TYR A 151 4.19 7.46 -18.73
N SER A 152 4.04 8.67 -18.17
CA SER A 152 4.62 9.87 -18.78
C SER A 152 6.15 9.78 -18.79
N ARG A 153 6.76 10.22 -19.90
CA ARG A 153 8.21 10.36 -20.04
C ARG A 153 8.71 11.81 -19.86
N GLU A 154 7.82 12.77 -19.62
CA GLU A 154 8.15 14.20 -19.61
C GLU A 154 9.24 14.58 -18.58
N TRP A 155 9.34 13.82 -17.49
CA TRP A 155 10.34 14.01 -16.42
C TRP A 155 11.25 12.80 -16.22
N THR A 156 11.20 11.82 -17.12
CA THR A 156 12.06 10.65 -17.07
C THR A 156 13.45 11.01 -17.62
N PRO A 157 14.54 10.66 -16.94
CA PRO A 157 15.89 10.88 -17.47
C PRO A 157 16.06 10.25 -18.86
N ALA A 158 16.79 10.91 -19.75
CA ALA A 158 16.93 10.49 -21.15
C ALA A 158 17.59 9.10 -21.30
N ASP A 159 18.42 8.72 -20.32
CA ASP A 159 19.14 7.44 -20.24
C ASP A 159 18.36 6.34 -19.50
N TRP A 160 17.21 6.67 -18.89
CA TRP A 160 16.39 5.70 -18.16
C TRP A 160 15.68 4.73 -19.13
N LYS A 161 15.61 3.45 -18.73
CA LYS A 161 14.97 2.38 -19.49
C LYS A 161 13.95 1.65 -18.62
N SER A 162 12.78 1.35 -19.20
CA SER A 162 11.79 0.50 -18.53
C SER A 162 12.24 -0.95 -18.51
N PHE A 163 11.61 -1.77 -17.67
CA PHE A 163 11.86 -3.22 -17.66
C PHE A 163 11.70 -3.85 -19.05
N SER A 164 10.67 -3.45 -19.79
CA SER A 164 10.46 -3.89 -21.18
C SER A 164 11.55 -3.39 -22.14
N ASP A 165 12.09 -2.19 -21.94
CA ASP A 165 13.20 -1.68 -22.78
C ASP A 165 14.51 -2.47 -22.54
N LEU A 166 14.65 -3.11 -21.36
CA LEU A 166 15.83 -3.90 -20.99
C LEU A 166 15.71 -5.39 -21.37
N HIS A 167 14.49 -5.94 -21.38
CA HIS A 167 14.26 -7.39 -21.48
C HIS A 167 13.35 -7.80 -22.66
N GLY A 168 12.74 -6.84 -23.37
CA GLY A 168 11.76 -7.11 -24.44
C GLY A 168 12.33 -7.76 -25.70
N GLU A 169 13.65 -7.70 -25.93
CA GLU A 169 14.27 -8.31 -27.13
C GLU A 169 14.52 -9.83 -27.03
N ILE A 170 14.28 -10.46 -25.88
CA ILE A 170 14.60 -11.89 -25.68
C ILE A 170 13.49 -12.83 -26.23
N ASN A 171 12.34 -12.31 -26.66
CA ASN A 171 11.20 -13.14 -27.11
C ASN A 171 11.02 -13.24 -28.64
N ASN A 172 12.04 -12.90 -29.44
CA ASN A 172 12.04 -13.16 -30.89
C ASN A 172 13.05 -14.27 -31.25
N VAL A 173 12.79 -15.50 -30.80
CA VAL A 173 13.35 -16.74 -31.38
C VAL A 173 12.25 -17.80 -31.40
#